data_AF-A0A846Z084-F1
#
_entry.id   AF-A0A846Z084-F1
#
_cell.length_a   1.000
_cell.length_b   1.000
_cell.length_c   1.000
_cell.angle_alpha   90.00
_cell.angle_beta   90.00
_cell.angle_gamma   90.00
#
_symmetry.space_group_name_H-M   'P 1'
#
loop_
_entity.id
_entity.type
_entity.pdbx_description
1 polymer ?
#
loop_
_entity_poly.entity_id
_entity_poly.type
_entity_poly.pdbx_seq_one_letter_code
_entity_poly.pdbx_strand_id
1 'polypeptide(L)'
;MHRLARLSAAERDALVDDFLDSAFGDRDAEPLSRVLHRSMTPGLPDDPTSEQLEAWVELAELAEDPEFRTLMRGLFTGYSAPEAAPPRKDIVVLVAEAVAPLLAAGATTGSAEAAQVVTRITAAYAAVQGKADNAALRESLAAYLSAARDPRLVRYSELLSIINGWNPPEYPSRELDWFLEAMTQTDRA
;
A
#
# COMPACT_ATOMS: atom_id res chain seq x y z
N MET A 1 9.06 -24.58 -3.35
CA MET A 1 8.07 -24.97 -2.31
C MET A 1 8.62 -25.70 -1.07
N HIS A 2 9.57 -26.65 -1.13
CA HIS A 2 10.00 -27.37 0.11
C HIS A 2 11.11 -26.71 0.95
N ARG A 3 11.82 -25.69 0.44
CA ARG A 3 12.92 -25.05 1.18
C ARG A 3 12.39 -24.09 2.24
N LEU A 4 11.50 -23.19 1.84
CA LEU A 4 10.95 -22.16 2.73
C LEU A 4 10.26 -22.82 3.94
N ALA A 5 9.41 -23.82 3.72
CA ALA A 5 8.70 -24.53 4.79
C ALA A 5 9.62 -25.22 5.84
N ARG A 6 10.93 -25.32 5.59
CA ARG A 6 11.92 -25.95 6.48
C ARG A 6 12.83 -24.94 7.17
N LEU A 7 12.63 -23.63 6.96
CA LEU A 7 13.44 -22.62 7.64
C LEU A 7 13.21 -22.67 9.16
N SER A 8 14.31 -22.64 9.90
CA SER A 8 14.30 -22.40 11.34
C SER A 8 13.69 -21.03 11.65
N ALA A 9 13.18 -20.82 12.88
CA ALA A 9 12.62 -19.53 13.28
C ALA A 9 13.58 -18.35 13.00
N ALA A 10 14.87 -18.52 13.31
CA ALA A 10 15.88 -17.51 13.04
C ALA A 10 16.08 -17.21 11.54
N GLU A 11 15.98 -18.22 10.67
CA GLU A 11 16.07 -18.01 9.22
C GLU A 11 14.81 -17.31 8.67
N ARG A 12 13.64 -17.58 9.26
CA ARG A 12 12.39 -16.89 8.90
C ARG A 12 12.45 -15.43 9.30
N ASP A 13 12.91 -15.14 10.52
CA ASP A 13 13.07 -13.78 11.03
C ASP A 13 14.06 -12.99 10.16
N ALA A 14 15.22 -13.59 9.82
CA ALA A 14 16.22 -12.95 8.97
C ALA A 14 15.71 -12.64 7.55
N LEU A 15 14.90 -13.52 6.96
CA LEU A 15 14.29 -13.30 5.63
C LEU A 15 13.32 -12.11 5.66
N VAL A 16 12.46 -12.08 6.68
CA VAL A 16 11.49 -11.00 6.87
C VAL A 16 12.20 -9.68 7.14
N ASP A 17 13.19 -9.67 8.05
CA ASP A 17 13.94 -8.46 8.38
C ASP A 17 14.66 -7.90 7.13
N ASP A 18 15.32 -8.74 6.33
CA ASP A 18 15.95 -8.33 5.07
C ASP A 18 14.94 -7.69 4.08
N PHE A 19 13.76 -8.30 3.94
CA PHE A 19 12.70 -7.75 3.11
C PHE A 19 12.20 -6.39 3.64
N LEU A 20 11.94 -6.27 4.93
CA LEU A 20 11.41 -5.04 5.54
C LEU A 20 12.45 -3.92 5.53
N ASP A 21 13.72 -4.23 5.73
CA ASP A 21 14.83 -3.27 5.58
C ASP A 21 14.94 -2.80 4.12
N SER A 22 14.83 -3.71 3.15
CA SER A 22 14.82 -3.36 1.72
C SER A 22 13.63 -2.46 1.35
N ALA A 23 12.46 -2.69 1.94
CA ALA A 23 11.24 -1.94 1.64
C ALA A 23 11.22 -0.57 2.34
N PHE A 24 11.50 -0.54 3.64
CA PHE A 24 11.22 0.59 4.54
C PHE A 24 12.47 1.27 5.09
N GLY A 25 13.66 0.80 4.68
CA GLY A 25 14.91 1.20 5.30
C GLY A 25 15.04 0.68 6.73
N ASP A 26 16.08 1.16 7.40
CA ASP A 26 16.38 0.80 8.78
C ASP A 26 15.16 1.09 9.70
N ARG A 27 14.76 0.07 10.46
CA ARG A 27 13.69 0.11 11.46
C ARG A 27 13.74 1.32 12.38
N ASP A 28 14.95 1.77 12.74
CA ASP A 28 15.16 2.85 13.70
C ASP A 28 15.43 4.21 13.07
N ALA A 29 15.51 4.31 11.74
CA ALA A 29 15.77 5.57 11.04
C ALA A 29 14.65 6.60 11.22
N GLU A 30 13.39 6.15 11.10
CA GLU A 30 12.22 7.04 11.18
C GLU A 30 11.06 6.39 11.95
N PRO A 31 10.17 7.18 12.59
CA PRO A 31 9.01 6.65 13.29
C PRO A 31 8.11 5.77 12.40
N LEU A 32 7.95 6.13 11.12
CA LEU A 32 7.14 5.36 10.18
C LEU A 32 7.77 4.00 9.86
N SER A 33 9.08 3.93 9.63
CA SER A 33 9.81 2.67 9.42
C SER A 33 9.60 1.72 10.59
N ARG A 34 9.71 2.21 11.83
CA ARG A 34 9.45 1.41 13.04
C ARG A 34 8.04 0.82 13.07
N VAL A 35 7.03 1.63 12.73
CA VAL A 35 5.62 1.21 12.71
C VAL A 35 5.39 0.17 11.62
N LEU A 36 5.93 0.38 10.42
CA LEU A 36 5.78 -0.55 9.30
C LEU A 36 6.47 -1.88 9.56
N HIS A 37 7.71 -1.85 10.09
CA HIS A 37 8.42 -3.05 10.52
C HIS A 37 7.58 -3.89 11.49
N ARG A 38 7.04 -3.25 12.54
CA ARG A 38 6.19 -3.94 13.52
C ARG A 38 4.90 -4.48 12.88
N SER A 39 4.25 -3.70 12.02
CA SER A 39 2.92 -4.02 11.50
C SER A 39 2.95 -5.03 10.37
N MET A 40 4.08 -5.17 9.68
CA MET A 40 4.24 -6.04 8.51
C MET A 40 5.06 -7.30 8.79
N THR A 41 5.56 -7.47 10.01
CA THR A 41 6.23 -8.72 10.42
C THR A 41 5.19 -9.83 10.65
N PRO A 42 5.28 -10.98 9.94
CA PRO A 42 4.44 -12.14 10.23
C PRO A 42 4.83 -12.84 11.53
N GLY A 43 3.89 -12.93 12.49
CA GLY A 43 4.06 -13.65 13.74
C GLY A 43 3.59 -15.11 13.65
N LEU A 44 4.33 -15.96 12.93
CA LEU A 44 3.99 -17.38 12.81
C LEU A 44 4.14 -18.09 14.19
N PRO A 45 3.11 -18.75 14.72
CA PRO A 45 3.18 -19.42 16.01
C PRO A 45 4.11 -20.65 16.01
N ASP A 46 4.50 -21.12 17.19
CA ASP A 46 5.40 -22.28 17.36
C ASP A 46 4.81 -23.60 16.81
N ASP A 47 3.48 -23.76 16.88
CA ASP A 47 2.73 -24.89 16.34
C ASP A 47 1.71 -24.38 15.31
N PRO A 48 2.15 -24.05 14.07
CA PRO A 48 1.29 -23.47 13.06
C PRO A 48 0.37 -24.52 12.43
N THR A 49 -0.85 -24.10 12.08
CA THR A 49 -1.72 -24.93 11.23
C THR A 49 -1.13 -25.07 9.82
N SER A 50 -1.59 -26.08 9.07
CA SER A 50 -1.16 -26.24 7.66
C SER A 50 -1.43 -24.99 6.83
N GLU A 51 -2.56 -24.33 7.06
CA GLU A 51 -2.94 -23.08 6.36
C GLU A 51 -1.99 -21.93 6.71
N GLN A 52 -1.62 -21.76 7.99
CA GLN A 52 -0.66 -20.74 8.39
C GLN A 52 0.74 -20.99 7.82
N LEU A 53 1.16 -22.26 7.74
CA LEU A 53 2.44 -22.63 7.15
C LEU A 53 2.46 -22.38 5.64
N GLU A 54 1.38 -22.74 4.93
CA GLU A 54 1.21 -22.45 3.49
C GLU A 54 1.23 -20.95 3.23
N ALA A 55 0.48 -20.17 4.03
CA ALA A 55 0.46 -18.72 3.92
C ALA A 55 1.83 -18.09 4.19
N TRP A 56 2.58 -18.62 5.16
CA TRP A 56 3.94 -18.16 5.43
C TRP A 56 4.90 -18.48 4.26
N VAL A 57 4.78 -19.64 3.63
CA VAL A 57 5.60 -19.99 2.45
C VAL A 57 5.35 -19.00 1.32
N GLU A 58 4.09 -18.71 1.02
CA GLU A 58 3.73 -17.77 -0.04
C GLU A 58 4.17 -16.34 0.29
N LEU A 59 4.04 -15.91 1.55
CA LEU A 59 4.52 -14.59 1.99
C LEU A 59 6.03 -14.49 1.83
N ALA A 60 6.77 -15.55 2.17
CA ALA A 60 8.22 -15.59 1.98
C ALA A 60 8.60 -15.55 0.49
N GLU A 61 7.85 -16.21 -0.40
CA GLU A 61 8.07 -16.12 -1.85
C GLU A 61 7.86 -14.68 -2.36
N LEU A 62 6.82 -13.97 -1.88
CA LEU A 62 6.64 -12.54 -2.18
C LEU A 62 7.78 -11.69 -1.61
N ALA A 63 8.21 -11.96 -0.38
CA ALA A 63 9.30 -11.24 0.28
C ALA A 63 10.66 -11.44 -0.42
N GLU A 64 10.86 -12.54 -1.15
CA GLU A 64 12.03 -12.78 -1.99
C GLU A 64 11.91 -12.18 -3.41
N ASP A 65 10.71 -11.80 -3.87
CA ASP A 65 10.48 -11.22 -5.20
C ASP A 65 11.11 -9.80 -5.30
N PRO A 66 12.12 -9.60 -6.18
CA PRO A 66 12.76 -8.30 -6.37
C PRO A 66 11.80 -7.22 -6.88
N GLU A 67 10.80 -7.58 -7.68
CA GLU A 67 9.82 -6.63 -8.19
C GLU A 67 8.88 -6.18 -7.06
N PHE A 68 8.45 -7.11 -6.21
CA PHE A 68 7.65 -6.78 -5.03
C PHE A 68 8.41 -5.89 -4.04
N ARG A 69 9.70 -6.17 -3.80
CA ARG A 69 10.58 -5.30 -3.00
C ARG A 69 10.66 -3.88 -3.58
N THR A 70 10.82 -3.76 -4.89
CA THR A 70 10.88 -2.48 -5.59
C THR A 70 9.56 -1.71 -5.49
N LEU A 71 8.43 -2.41 -5.65
CA LEU A 71 7.09 -1.86 -5.46
C LEU A 71 6.91 -1.30 -4.05
N MET A 72 7.23 -2.09 -3.02
CA MET A 72 7.12 -1.70 -1.61
C MET A 72 7.98 -0.48 -1.28
N ARG A 73 9.22 -0.46 -1.79
CA ARG A 73 10.13 0.69 -1.64
C ARG A 73 9.59 1.94 -2.34
N GLY A 74 9.03 1.78 -3.54
CA GLY A 74 8.39 2.85 -4.30
C GLY A 74 7.21 3.46 -3.55
N LEU A 75 6.36 2.62 -2.94
CA LEU A 75 5.21 3.09 -2.14
C LEU A 75 5.65 3.80 -0.86
N PHE A 76 6.68 3.29 -0.19
CA PHE A 76 7.21 3.92 1.02
C PHE A 76 7.80 5.31 0.75
N THR A 77 8.56 5.45 -0.33
CA THR A 77 9.25 6.70 -0.70
C THR A 77 8.39 7.68 -1.51
N GLY A 78 7.36 7.18 -2.21
CA GLY A 78 6.54 7.96 -3.15
C GLY A 78 5.57 8.93 -2.49
N TYR A 79 5.22 8.70 -1.21
CA TYR A 79 4.33 9.57 -0.43
C TYR A 79 4.93 9.91 0.95
N SER A 80 6.23 10.16 1.02
CA SER A 80 6.86 10.66 2.24
C SER A 80 6.66 12.16 2.36
N ALA A 81 5.91 12.60 3.38
CA ALA A 81 5.82 14.01 3.74
C ALA A 81 7.14 14.47 4.40
N PRO A 82 7.47 15.78 4.36
CA PRO A 82 8.62 16.31 5.10
C PRO A 82 8.49 16.01 6.61
N GLU A 83 9.61 15.68 7.25
CA GLU A 83 9.71 15.25 8.66
C GLU A 83 9.09 16.24 9.67
N ALA A 84 9.01 17.53 9.31
CA ALA A 84 8.43 18.60 10.12
C ALA A 84 6.94 18.88 9.85
N ALA A 85 6.26 18.05 9.06
CA ALA A 85 4.86 18.26 8.72
C ALA A 85 3.91 17.67 9.78
N PRO A 86 2.73 18.27 10.01
CA PRO A 86 1.73 17.68 10.89
C PRO A 86 1.30 16.29 10.38
N PRO A 87 0.81 15.39 11.26
CA PRO A 87 0.27 14.10 10.84
C PRO A 87 -0.84 14.28 9.80
N ARG A 88 -0.76 13.52 8.70
CA ARG A 88 -1.71 13.55 7.59
C ARG A 88 -2.16 12.14 7.27
N LYS A 89 -3.38 12.02 6.76
CA LYS A 89 -3.85 10.75 6.21
C LYS A 89 -3.06 10.42 4.95
N ASP A 90 -2.81 9.13 4.76
CA ASP A 90 -2.27 8.61 3.51
C ASP A 90 -3.20 8.97 2.33
N ILE A 91 -2.63 9.21 1.15
CA ILE A 91 -3.40 9.60 -0.03
C ILE A 91 -4.41 8.52 -0.47
N VAL A 92 -4.08 7.23 -0.28
CA VAL A 92 -4.99 6.11 -0.54
C VAL A 92 -6.21 6.20 0.36
N VAL A 93 -6.03 6.52 1.64
CA VAL A 93 -7.13 6.71 2.60
C VAL A 93 -7.98 7.92 2.21
N LEU A 94 -7.35 9.02 1.81
CA LEU A 94 -8.07 10.21 1.33
C LEU A 94 -8.92 9.93 0.09
N VAL A 95 -8.41 9.13 -0.85
CA VAL A 95 -9.17 8.68 -2.02
C VAL A 95 -10.33 7.78 -1.60
N ALA A 96 -10.07 6.76 -0.78
CA ALA A 96 -11.07 5.80 -0.34
C ALA A 96 -12.26 6.51 0.34
N GLU A 97 -11.99 7.37 1.32
CA GLU A 97 -13.03 8.12 2.06
C GLU A 97 -13.81 9.08 1.16
N ALA A 98 -13.16 9.66 0.14
CA ALA A 98 -13.80 10.59 -0.77
C ALA A 98 -14.70 9.90 -1.80
N VAL A 99 -14.30 8.71 -2.25
CA VAL A 99 -14.94 8.00 -3.36
C VAL A 99 -16.04 7.05 -2.87
N ALA A 100 -15.88 6.44 -1.69
CA ALA A 100 -16.89 5.56 -1.10
C ALA A 100 -18.33 6.14 -1.13
N PRO A 101 -18.61 7.39 -0.71
CA PRO A 101 -19.96 7.95 -0.78
C PRO A 101 -20.45 8.18 -2.22
N LEU A 102 -19.55 8.48 -3.16
CA LEU A 102 -19.90 8.64 -4.58
C LEU A 102 -20.28 7.32 -5.23
N LEU A 103 -19.54 6.25 -4.92
CA LEU A 103 -19.88 4.89 -5.34
C LEU A 103 -21.23 4.46 -4.76
N ALA A 104 -21.47 4.71 -3.47
CA ALA A 104 -22.75 4.40 -2.82
C ALA A 104 -23.93 5.16 -3.44
N ALA A 105 -23.70 6.38 -3.93
CA ALA A 105 -24.70 7.19 -4.64
C ALA A 105 -24.83 6.84 -6.14
N GLY A 106 -24.03 5.92 -6.68
CA GLY A 106 -24.04 5.55 -8.10
C GLY A 106 -23.48 6.64 -9.03
N ALA A 107 -22.62 7.54 -8.52
CA ALA A 107 -22.01 8.58 -9.33
C ALA A 107 -21.04 7.99 -10.37
N THR A 108 -21.08 8.53 -11.59
CA THR A 108 -20.18 8.15 -12.67
C THR A 108 -18.85 8.91 -12.54
N THR A 109 -17.76 8.31 -13.02
CA THR A 109 -16.42 8.92 -13.03
C THR A 109 -16.33 10.24 -13.83
N GLY A 110 -17.28 10.50 -14.71
CA GLY A 110 -17.37 11.75 -15.50
C GLY A 110 -18.32 12.81 -14.95
N SER A 111 -18.84 12.63 -13.72
CA SER A 111 -19.78 13.60 -13.13
C SER A 111 -19.07 14.85 -12.61
N ALA A 112 -19.82 15.92 -12.35
CA ALA A 112 -19.27 17.14 -11.77
C ALA A 112 -18.71 16.91 -10.36
N GLU A 113 -19.33 16.01 -9.59
CA GLU A 113 -18.87 15.58 -8.26
C GLU A 113 -17.54 14.82 -8.36
N ALA A 114 -17.37 13.99 -9.39
CA ALA A 114 -16.11 13.29 -9.65
C ALA A 114 -14.97 14.28 -9.94
N ALA A 115 -15.20 15.25 -10.81
CA ALA A 115 -14.22 16.30 -11.13
C ALA A 115 -13.83 17.14 -9.89
N GLN A 116 -14.80 17.43 -9.00
CA GLN A 116 -14.54 18.13 -7.74
C GLN A 116 -13.65 17.31 -6.79
N VAL A 117 -13.91 16.01 -6.66
CA VAL A 117 -13.09 15.11 -5.84
C VAL A 117 -11.67 14.98 -6.40
N VAL A 118 -11.53 14.81 -7.73
CA VAL A 118 -10.22 14.80 -8.40
C VAL A 118 -9.45 16.09 -8.10
N THR A 119 -10.06 17.25 -8.33
CA THR A 119 -9.42 18.57 -8.10
C THR A 119 -8.96 18.74 -6.65
N ARG A 120 -9.78 18.32 -5.68
CA ARG A 120 -9.44 18.42 -4.26
C ARG A 120 -8.27 17.52 -3.90
N ILE A 121 -8.23 16.29 -4.41
CA ILE A 121 -7.20 15.30 -4.08
C ILE A 121 -5.87 15.65 -4.79
N THR A 122 -5.90 16.07 -6.05
CA THR A 122 -4.68 16.51 -6.76
C THR A 122 -4.07 17.75 -6.10
N ALA A 123 -4.90 18.70 -5.67
CA ALA A 123 -4.44 19.87 -4.91
C ALA A 123 -3.83 19.49 -3.55
N ALA A 124 -4.44 18.54 -2.82
CA ALA A 124 -3.88 18.05 -1.56
C ALA A 124 -2.54 17.33 -1.76
N TYR A 125 -2.44 16.50 -2.80
CA TYR A 125 -1.18 15.84 -3.18
C TYR A 125 -0.10 16.85 -3.55
N ALA A 126 -0.44 17.88 -4.34
CA ALA A 126 0.47 18.97 -4.71
C ALA A 126 1.00 19.74 -3.49
N ALA A 127 0.12 20.04 -2.53
CA ALA A 127 0.51 20.70 -1.28
C ALA A 127 1.48 19.85 -0.44
N VAL A 128 1.28 18.53 -0.39
CA VAL A 128 2.19 17.62 0.32
C VAL A 128 3.56 17.57 -0.35
N GLN A 129 3.58 17.52 -1.69
CA GLN A 129 4.82 17.45 -2.46
C GLN A 129 5.54 18.81 -2.59
N GLY A 130 4.93 19.91 -2.12
CA GLY A 130 5.48 21.26 -2.28
C GLY A 130 5.63 21.68 -3.75
N LYS A 131 4.78 21.14 -4.63
CA LYS A 131 4.83 21.32 -6.09
C LYS A 131 3.54 21.94 -6.60
N ALA A 132 3.57 22.50 -7.80
CA ALA A 132 2.36 22.92 -8.50
C ALA A 132 1.56 21.70 -8.96
N ASP A 133 0.21 21.77 -8.89
CA ASP A 133 -0.67 20.78 -9.51
C ASP A 133 -0.59 20.92 -11.04
N ASN A 134 0.25 20.08 -11.65
CA ASN A 134 0.47 20.03 -13.09
C ASN A 134 0.37 18.59 -13.60
N ALA A 135 0.31 18.42 -14.93
CA ALA A 135 0.15 17.12 -15.56
C ALA A 135 1.18 16.08 -15.10
N ALA A 136 2.46 16.47 -14.98
CA ALA A 136 3.51 15.56 -14.52
C ALA A 136 3.32 15.09 -13.06
N LEU A 137 2.80 15.97 -12.20
CA LEU A 137 2.50 15.61 -10.82
C LEU A 137 1.26 14.72 -10.72
N ARG A 138 0.24 14.96 -11.55
CA ARG A 138 -0.93 14.08 -11.66
C ARG A 138 -0.58 12.71 -12.19
N GLU A 139 0.32 12.62 -13.17
CA GLU A 139 0.86 11.35 -13.67
C GLU A 139 1.60 10.60 -12.55
N SER A 140 2.40 11.32 -11.75
CA SER A 140 3.08 10.73 -10.58
C SER A 140 2.09 10.20 -9.53
N LEU A 141 1.00 10.94 -9.26
CA LEU A 141 -0.08 10.48 -8.37
C LEU A 141 -0.77 9.24 -8.94
N ALA A 142 -1.10 9.25 -10.24
CA ALA A 142 -1.74 8.13 -10.90
C ALA A 142 -0.85 6.87 -10.87
N ALA A 143 0.45 7.02 -11.08
CA ALA A 143 1.43 5.94 -10.95
C ALA A 143 1.50 5.41 -9.51
N TYR A 144 1.53 6.30 -8.52
CA TYR A 144 1.53 5.91 -7.10
C TYR A 144 0.25 5.14 -6.72
N LEU A 145 -0.93 5.66 -7.03
CA LEU A 145 -2.21 4.98 -6.75
C LEU A 145 -2.35 3.68 -7.54
N SER A 146 -1.75 3.61 -8.74
CA SER A 146 -1.69 2.38 -9.52
C SER A 146 -0.81 1.31 -8.88
N ALA A 147 0.30 1.71 -8.27
CA ALA A 147 1.14 0.82 -7.48
C ALA A 147 0.41 0.38 -6.20
N ALA A 148 -0.33 1.27 -5.55
CA ALA A 148 -1.05 0.99 -4.30
C ALA A 148 -2.21 -0.03 -4.45
N ARG A 149 -2.68 -0.25 -5.69
CA ARG A 149 -3.68 -1.28 -6.04
C ARG A 149 -3.05 -2.59 -6.55
N ASP A 150 -1.73 -2.75 -6.51
CA ASP A 150 -1.09 -3.97 -6.99
C ASP A 150 -1.65 -5.18 -6.20
N PRO A 151 -2.11 -6.24 -6.88
CA PRO A 151 -2.76 -7.38 -6.23
C PRO A 151 -1.82 -8.10 -5.25
N ARG A 152 -0.49 -7.99 -5.41
CA ARG A 152 0.49 -8.56 -4.48
C ARG A 152 0.45 -7.90 -3.11
N LEU A 153 0.07 -6.62 -3.01
CA LEU A 153 -0.08 -5.93 -1.72
C LEU A 153 -1.28 -6.48 -0.95
N VAL A 154 -2.40 -6.63 -1.65
CA VAL A 154 -3.62 -7.25 -1.12
C VAL A 154 -3.28 -8.65 -0.63
N ARG A 155 -2.61 -9.43 -1.47
CA ARG A 155 -2.22 -10.81 -1.14
C ARG A 155 -1.28 -10.88 0.06
N TYR A 156 -0.26 -10.03 0.11
CA TYR A 156 0.68 -9.99 1.24
C TYR A 156 -0.06 -9.77 2.57
N SER A 157 -1.06 -8.89 2.60
CA SER A 157 -1.80 -8.62 3.82
C SER A 157 -2.85 -9.68 4.17
N GLU A 158 -3.46 -10.31 3.18
CA GLU A 158 -4.27 -11.52 3.41
C GLU A 158 -3.42 -12.61 4.08
N LEU A 159 -2.23 -12.88 3.54
CA LEU A 159 -1.30 -13.87 4.09
C LEU A 159 -0.87 -13.49 5.50
N LEU A 160 -0.55 -12.21 5.73
CA LEU A 160 -0.24 -11.70 7.06
C LEU A 160 -1.41 -11.90 8.04
N SER A 161 -2.64 -11.71 7.58
CA SER A 161 -3.84 -11.91 8.41
C SER A 161 -4.05 -13.38 8.74
N ILE A 162 -3.88 -14.29 7.77
CA ILE A 162 -3.95 -15.74 7.99
C ILE A 162 -2.88 -16.18 9.00
N ILE A 163 -1.63 -15.76 8.80
CA ILE A 163 -0.51 -16.12 9.67
C ILE A 163 -0.77 -15.68 11.12
N ASN A 164 -1.20 -14.43 11.32
CA ASN A 164 -1.41 -13.86 12.64
C ASN A 164 -2.81 -14.15 13.24
N GLY A 165 -3.71 -14.79 12.49
CA GLY A 165 -5.10 -15.01 12.92
C GLY A 165 -5.92 -13.72 13.03
N TRP A 166 -5.62 -12.70 12.21
CA TRP A 166 -6.36 -11.44 12.15
C TRP A 166 -7.51 -11.52 11.15
N ASN A 167 -8.47 -10.61 11.28
CA ASN A 167 -9.44 -10.39 10.22
C ASN A 167 -8.74 -9.77 9.00
N PRO A 168 -9.02 -10.25 7.77
CA PRO A 168 -8.43 -9.66 6.58
C PRO A 168 -8.86 -8.19 6.46
N PRO A 169 -7.94 -7.28 6.11
CA PRO A 169 -8.28 -5.88 5.94
C PRO A 169 -9.08 -5.66 4.66
N GLU A 170 -9.96 -4.66 4.70
CA GLU A 170 -10.66 -4.18 3.52
C GLU A 170 -9.73 -3.28 2.70
N TYR A 171 -9.47 -3.70 1.46
CA TYR A 171 -8.68 -2.92 0.51
C TYR A 171 -9.58 -2.03 -0.35
N PRO A 172 -9.28 -0.72 -0.49
CA PRO A 172 -10.11 0.22 -1.25
C PRO A 172 -9.87 0.11 -2.77
N SER A 173 -9.74 -1.10 -3.30
CA SER A 173 -9.40 -1.34 -4.72
C SER A 173 -10.43 -0.71 -5.66
N ARG A 174 -11.73 -0.79 -5.30
CA ARG A 174 -12.82 -0.24 -6.10
C ARG A 174 -12.78 1.30 -6.13
N GLU A 175 -12.49 1.91 -5.00
CA GLU A 175 -12.37 3.35 -4.84
C GLU A 175 -11.16 3.89 -5.62
N LEU A 176 -10.03 3.18 -5.55
CA LEU A 176 -8.82 3.53 -6.30
C LEU A 176 -9.03 3.43 -7.81
N ASP A 177 -9.64 2.35 -8.30
CA ASP A 177 -9.94 2.18 -9.72
C ASP A 177 -10.90 3.25 -10.25
N TRP A 178 -11.96 3.54 -9.48
CA TRP A 178 -12.91 4.60 -9.82
C TRP A 178 -12.22 5.96 -9.88
N PHE A 179 -11.35 6.26 -8.91
CA PHE A 179 -10.63 7.54 -8.87
C PHE A 179 -9.66 7.72 -10.05
N LEU A 180 -8.91 6.68 -10.39
CA LEU A 180 -7.96 6.71 -11.51
C LEU A 180 -8.67 6.92 -12.86
N GLU A 181 -9.83 6.31 -13.04
CA GLU A 181 -10.68 6.58 -14.20
C GLU A 181 -11.21 8.01 -14.20
N ALA A 182 -11.67 8.53 -13.05
CA ALA A 182 -12.13 9.92 -12.92
C ALA A 182 -11.02 10.95 -13.22
N MET A 183 -9.78 10.68 -12.80
CA MET A 183 -8.61 11.52 -13.16
C MET A 183 -8.43 11.57 -14.67
N THR A 184 -8.47 10.41 -15.32
CA THR A 184 -8.29 10.28 -16.77
C THR A 184 -9.37 11.04 -17.55
N GLN A 185 -10.60 11.07 -17.05
CA GLN A 185 -11.71 11.81 -17.68
C GLN A 185 -11.58 13.33 -17.45
N THR A 186 -11.13 13.74 -16.27
CA THR A 186 -10.95 15.16 -15.92
C THR A 186 -9.82 15.80 -16.71
N ASP A 187 -8.71 15.08 -16.95
CA ASP A 187 -7.57 15.61 -17.71
C ASP A 187 -7.86 15.74 -19.23
N ARG A 188 -8.94 15.12 -19.73
CA ARG A 188 -9.39 15.23 -21.13
C ARG A 188 -10.45 16.31 -21.36
N ALA A 189 -11.06 16.83 -20.30
CA ALA A 189 -12.15 17.80 -20.34
C ALA A 189 -11.63 19.24 -20.38
#